data_AF-F8TGT4-F1
#
_entry.id   AF-F8TGT4-F1
#
_cell.length_a   1.000
_cell.length_b   1.000
_cell.length_c   1.000
_cell.angle_alpha   90.00
_cell.angle_beta   90.00
_cell.angle_gamma   90.00
#
_symmetry.space_group_name_H-M   'P 1'
#
loop_
_entity.id
_entity.type
_entity.pdbx_description
1 polymer ?
#
loop_
_entity_poly.entity_id
_entity_poly.type
_entity_poly.pdbx_seq_one_letter_code
_entity_poly.pdbx_strand_id
1 'polypeptide(L)'
;NRLYRERLLFLGQEVDSDISNQLIGLMVYLSIEDDTKDLYFFINSPGGWVIPGVAIYDTMQFVRPEVHTICMGLVMIHQPASYFFLTQVGEFILEAEELL
;
A
#
# COMPACT_ATOMS: atom_id res chain seq x y z
N ASN A 1 -12.69 6.32 13.04
CA ASN A 1 -12.71 6.63 11.59
C ASN A 1 -13.55 5.60 10.85
N ARG A 2 -14.56 6.03 10.09
CA ARG A 2 -15.48 5.15 9.34
C ARG A 2 -14.78 4.43 8.17
N LEU A 3 -13.73 5.04 7.63
CA LEU A 3 -12.92 4.52 6.52
C LEU A 3 -12.20 3.19 6.83
N TYR A 4 -11.69 3.00 8.06
CA TYR A 4 -11.04 1.73 8.42
C TYR A 4 -12.03 0.56 8.53
N ARG A 5 -13.32 0.84 8.80
CA ARG A 5 -14.35 -0.21 8.75
C ARG A 5 -14.61 -0.73 7.34
N GLU A 6 -14.23 0.05 6.33
CA GLU A 6 -14.31 -0.31 4.92
C GLU A 6 -12.98 -0.88 4.39
N ARG A 7 -11.99 -1.11 5.28
CA ARG A 7 -10.70 -1.74 4.92
C ARG A 7 -9.88 -0.96 3.89
N LEU A 8 -10.08 0.36 3.88
CA LEU A 8 -9.36 1.29 3.01
C LEU A 8 -8.18 1.89 3.78
N LEU A 9 -6.97 1.68 3.28
CA LEU A 9 -5.70 2.21 3.79
C LEU A 9 -5.18 3.27 2.82
N PHE A 10 -4.67 4.39 3.34
CA PHE A 10 -4.20 5.51 2.51
C PHE A 10 -2.79 5.92 2.90
N LEU A 11 -1.90 5.97 1.91
CA LEU A 11 -0.57 6.56 2.00
C LEU A 11 -0.53 7.80 1.11
N GLY A 12 -0.76 8.98 1.70
CA GLY A 12 -0.82 10.26 0.99
C GLY A 12 0.37 11.19 1.23
N GLN A 13 1.45 10.67 1.84
CA GLN A 13 2.59 11.47 2.30
C GLN A 13 3.90 10.68 2.17
N GLU A 14 5.02 11.29 2.56
CA GLU A 14 6.33 10.64 2.57
C GLU A 14 6.34 9.38 3.46
N VAL A 15 7.06 8.35 3.02
CA VAL A 15 7.21 7.10 3.76
C VAL A 15 8.32 7.24 4.80
N ASP A 16 7.92 7.27 6.07
CA ASP A 16 8.80 7.25 7.24
C ASP A 16 8.44 6.09 8.19
N SER A 17 9.21 5.94 9.27
CA SER A 17 9.01 4.89 10.26
C SER A 17 7.67 5.01 11.00
N ASP A 18 7.19 6.22 11.25
CA ASP A 18 5.98 6.45 12.04
C ASP A 18 4.72 6.07 11.23
N ILE A 19 4.65 6.52 9.98
CA ILE A 19 3.57 6.17 9.05
C ILE A 19 3.61 4.69 8.68
N SER A 20 4.80 4.13 8.47
CA SER A 20 4.97 2.69 8.26
C SER A 20 4.40 1.88 9.42
N ASN A 21 4.79 2.20 10.66
CA ASN A 21 4.30 1.47 11.83
C ASN A 21 2.78 1.57 11.99
N GLN A 22 2.18 2.72 11.65
CA GLN A 22 0.72 2.89 11.66
C GLN A 22 0.04 2.01 10.60
N LEU A 23 0.55 2.00 9.36
CA LEU A 23 -0.01 1.19 8.28
C LEU A 23 0.12 -0.31 8.59
N ILE A 24 1.29 -0.74 9.07
CA ILE A 24 1.54 -2.13 9.49
C ILE A 24 0.57 -2.54 10.60
N GLY A 25 0.43 -1.71 11.63
CA GLY A 25 -0.49 -1.98 12.74
C GLY A 25 -1.95 -2.11 12.28
N LEU A 26 -2.36 -1.26 11.33
CA LEU A 26 -3.71 -1.33 10.76
C LEU A 26 -3.93 -2.59 9.92
N MET A 27 -2.97 -3.00 9.08
CA MET A 27 -3.07 -4.24 8.30
C MET A 27 -3.21 -5.46 9.21
N VAL A 28 -2.37 -5.54 10.25
CA VAL A 28 -2.43 -6.64 11.24
C VAL A 28 -3.74 -6.62 12.00
N TYR A 29 -4.19 -5.45 12.46
CA TYR A 29 -5.46 -5.31 13.16
C TYR A 29 -6.64 -5.79 12.30
N LEU A 30 -6.72 -5.34 11.04
CA LEU A 30 -7.80 -5.73 10.13
C LEU A 30 -7.73 -7.21 9.77
N SER A 31 -6.53 -7.78 9.65
CA SER A 31 -6.34 -9.23 9.46
C SER A 31 -6.81 -10.05 10.66
N ILE A 32 -6.69 -9.54 11.89
CA ILE A 32 -7.21 -10.21 13.09
C ILE A 32 -8.73 -10.04 13.21
N GLU A 33 -9.25 -8.88 12.82
CA GLU A 33 -10.68 -8.56 12.91
C GLU A 33 -11.53 -9.45 11.99
N ASP A 34 -11.07 -9.68 10.77
CA ASP A 34 -11.69 -10.58 9.78
C ASP A 34 -10.66 -10.87 8.68
N ASP A 35 -10.23 -12.13 8.55
CA ASP A 35 -9.20 -12.54 7.59
C ASP A 35 -9.74 -12.94 6.22
N THR A 36 -11.06 -12.86 6.02
CA THR A 36 -11.74 -13.26 4.77
C THR A 36 -12.00 -12.11 3.81
N LYS A 37 -11.81 -10.87 4.27
CA LYS A 37 -12.07 -9.66 3.48
C LYS A 37 -10.78 -8.98 3.10
N ASP A 38 -10.66 -8.67 1.82
CA ASP A 38 -9.49 -8.00 1.26
C ASP A 38 -9.30 -6.57 1.81
N LEU A 39 -8.07 -6.09 1.64
CA LEU A 39 -7.63 -4.76 2.00
C LEU A 39 -7.37 -3.95 0.73
N TYR A 40 -7.72 -2.67 0.72
CA TYR A 40 -7.42 -1.77 -0.39
C TYR A 40 -6.45 -0.69 0.08
N PHE A 41 -5.25 -0.69 -0.51
CA PHE A 41 -4.17 0.21 -0.17
C PHE A 41 -3.94 1.25 -1.26
N PHE A 42 -4.37 2.48 -0.99
CA PHE A 42 -4.23 3.61 -1.90
C PHE A 42 -2.92 4.34 -1.67
N ILE A 43 -2.12 4.50 -2.71
CA ILE A 43 -0.80 5.13 -2.66
C ILE A 43 -0.79 6.40 -3.49
N ASN A 44 -0.53 7.53 -2.85
CA ASN A 44 -0.20 8.83 -3.43
C ASN A 44 0.97 9.42 -2.64
N SER A 45 2.17 8.89 -2.87
CA SER A 45 3.37 9.24 -2.11
C SER A 45 4.49 9.72 -3.01
N PRO A 46 5.21 10.79 -2.63
CA PRO A 46 6.44 11.22 -3.30
C PRO A 46 7.63 10.27 -3.01
N GLY A 47 7.43 9.18 -2.25
CA GLY A 47 8.48 8.26 -1.84
C GLY A 47 8.87 8.43 -0.38
N GLY A 48 10.09 8.01 -0.03
CA GLY A 48 10.61 8.12 1.33
C GLY A 48 11.71 7.08 1.60
N TRP A 49 11.80 6.66 2.85
CA TRP A 49 12.83 5.75 3.31
C TRP A 49 12.56 4.31 2.83
N VAL A 50 13.64 3.63 2.44
CA VAL A 50 13.56 2.26 1.91
C VAL A 50 13.13 1.26 2.99
N ILE A 51 13.72 1.34 4.20
CA ILE A 51 13.47 0.37 5.28
C ILE A 51 11.99 0.36 5.72
N PRO A 52 11.34 1.51 5.96
CA PRO A 52 9.92 1.52 6.26
C PRO A 52 9.06 1.02 5.08
N GLY A 53 9.43 1.35 3.84
CA GLY A 53 8.76 0.82 2.64
C GLY A 53 8.82 -0.72 2.55
N VAL A 54 9.97 -1.32 2.86
CA VAL A 54 10.13 -2.78 2.92
C VAL A 54 9.30 -3.38 4.05
N ALA A 55 9.25 -2.75 5.22
CA ALA A 55 8.44 -3.24 6.34
C ALA A 55 6.93 -3.26 6.01
N ILE A 56 6.44 -2.24 5.30
CA ILE A 56 5.06 -2.22 4.77
C ILE A 56 4.84 -3.39 3.81
N TYR A 57 5.76 -3.58 2.86
CA TYR A 57 5.66 -4.66 1.87
C TYR A 57 5.65 -6.05 2.51
N ASP A 58 6.57 -6.32 3.43
CA ASP A 58 6.64 -7.60 4.15
C ASP A 58 5.34 -7.86 4.92
N THR A 59 4.75 -6.80 5.50
CA THR A 59 3.48 -6.91 6.20
C THR A 59 2.34 -7.23 5.24
N MET A 60 2.31 -6.65 4.05
CA MET A 60 1.30 -6.96 3.03
C MET A 60 1.34 -8.43 2.60
N GLN A 61 2.54 -9.01 2.50
CA GLN A 61 2.69 -10.45 2.20
C GLN A 61 2.43 -11.35 3.41
N PHE A 62 2.57 -10.82 4.62
CA PHE A 62 2.39 -11.56 5.87
C PHE A 62 0.92 -11.73 6.26
N VAL A 63 0.10 -10.69 6.05
CA VAL A 63 -1.32 -10.74 6.40
C VAL A 63 -2.09 -11.71 5.49
N ARG A 64 -3.12 -12.36 6.03
CA ARG A 64 -3.94 -13.31 5.26
C ARG A 64 -4.81 -12.66 4.18
N PRO A 65 -5.48 -11.52 4.44
CA PRO A 65 -6.22 -10.81 3.42
C PRO A 65 -5.35 -10.42 2.23
N GLU A 66 -5.91 -10.51 1.02
CA GLU A 66 -5.25 -9.96 -0.15
C GLU A 66 -5.21 -8.43 -0.05
N VAL A 67 -4.03 -7.84 -0.26
CA VAL A 67 -3.86 -6.38 -0.24
C VAL A 67 -3.79 -5.85 -1.66
N HIS A 68 -4.91 -5.29 -2.12
CA HIS A 68 -5.02 -4.65 -3.43
C HIS A 68 -4.37 -3.27 -3.38
N THR A 69 -3.37 -3.04 -4.22
CA THR A 69 -2.66 -1.75 -4.25
C THR A 69 -3.17 -0.88 -5.39
N ILE A 70 -3.60 0.35 -5.07
CA ILE A 70 -4.15 1.30 -6.03
C ILE A 70 -3.29 2.57 -6.01
N CYS A 71 -2.53 2.78 -7.08
CA CYS A 71 -1.74 3.99 -7.26
C CYS A 71 -2.64 5.15 -7.71
N MET A 72 -2.56 6.28 -7.02
CA MET A 72 -3.28 7.51 -7.35
C MET A 72 -2.29 8.64 -7.62
N GLY A 73 -2.33 9.21 -8.83
CA GLY A 73 -1.48 10.35 -9.20
C GLY A 73 -0.03 9.96 -9.52
N LEU A 74 0.92 10.75 -9.05
CA LEU A 74 2.36 10.54 -9.30
C LEU A 74 2.98 9.80 -8.12
N VAL A 75 3.20 8.49 -8.27
CA VAL A 75 3.81 7.65 -7.24
C VAL A 75 5.31 7.54 -7.52
N MET A 76 6.14 8.05 -6.60
CA MET A 76 7.60 8.00 -6.72
C MET A 76 8.20 7.20 -5.58
N ILE A 77 8.01 5.87 -5.57
CA ILE A 77 8.72 4.99 -4.63
C ILE A 77 10.15 4.80 -5.15
N HIS A 78 11.16 4.91 -4.29
CA HIS A 78 12.58 4.79 -4.66
C HIS A 78 12.82 3.53 -5.51
N GLN A 79 13.59 3.68 -6.60
CA GLN A 79 13.65 2.82 -7.80
C GLN A 79 13.79 1.28 -7.61
N PRO A 80 14.41 0.72 -6.55
CA PRO A 80 14.38 -0.73 -6.38
C PRO A 80 13.05 -1.24 -5.80
N ALA A 81 12.34 -0.46 -4.95
CA ALA A 81 11.10 -0.89 -4.30
C ALA A 81 9.86 -0.71 -5.19
N SER A 82 9.88 0.22 -6.14
CA SER A 82 8.80 0.37 -7.11
C SER A 82 8.60 -0.90 -7.94
N TYR A 83 9.67 -1.58 -8.37
CA TYR A 83 9.56 -2.86 -9.08
C TYR A 83 8.90 -3.98 -8.26
N PHE A 84 9.09 -4.00 -6.94
CA PHE A 84 8.49 -5.00 -6.05
C PHE A 84 7.00 -4.76 -5.78
N PHE A 85 6.56 -3.49 -5.70
CA PHE A 85 5.14 -3.18 -5.62
C PHE A 85 4.43 -3.35 -6.96
N LEU A 86 5.11 -3.04 -8.08
CA LEU A 86 4.56 -3.20 -9.43
C LEU A 86 4.27 -4.66 -9.80
N THR A 87 4.93 -5.65 -9.19
CA THR A 87 4.60 -7.08 -9.41
C THR A 87 3.23 -7.50 -8.86
N GLN A 88 2.64 -6.73 -7.94
CA GLN A 88 1.23 -6.88 -7.53
C GLN A 88 0.29 -5.86 -8.19
N VAL A 89 0.83 -4.80 -8.80
CA VAL A 89 0.09 -3.90 -9.71
C VAL A 89 0.13 -4.44 -11.15
N GLY A 90 -0.02 -5.75 -11.30
CA GLY A 90 -0.31 -6.38 -12.58
C GLY A 90 -1.79 -6.23 -12.90
N GLU A 91 -2.23 -5.02 -13.27
CA GLU A 91 -3.32 -4.77 -14.26
C GLU A 91 -3.77 -3.29 -14.36
N PHE A 92 -3.41 -2.39 -13.45
CA PHE A 92 -4.02 -1.04 -13.45
C PHE A 92 -3.15 0.14 -13.90
N ILE A 93 -1.87 -0.10 -14.27
CA ILE A 93 -0.95 0.97 -14.72
C ILE A 93 -0.89 1.10 -16.26
N LEU A 94 -1.59 0.27 -17.03
CA LEU A 94 -1.60 0.38 -18.50
C LEU A 94 -2.67 1.30 -19.10
N GLU A 95 -3.65 1.80 -18.34
CA GLU A 95 -4.70 2.68 -18.89
C GLU A 95 -4.46 4.18 -18.68
N ALA A 96 -3.49 4.59 -17.86
CA ALA A 96 -3.23 6.01 -17.59
C ALA A 96 -2.23 6.68 -18.56
N GLU A 97 -1.47 5.89 -19.33
CA GLU A 97 -0.47 6.40 -20.29
C GLU A 97 -1.02 6.54 -21.72
N GLU A 98 -2.26 6.11 -22.00
CA GLU A 98 -2.90 6.27 -23.33
C GLU A 98 -3.79 7.52 -23.44
N LEU A 99 -3.84 8.36 -22.40
CA LEU A 99 -4.67 9.57 -22.33
C LEU A 99 -3.90 10.89 -22.21
N LEU A 100 -2.60 10.90 -22.55
CA LEU A 100 -1.79 12.11 -22.77
C LEU A 100 -1.10 12.08 -24.14
#